data_AF-A0A378KCI6-F1
#
_entry.id   AF-A0A378KCI6-F1
#
_cell.length_a   1.000
_cell.length_b   1.000
_cell.length_c   1.000
_cell.angle_alpha   90.00
_cell.angle_beta   90.00
_cell.angle_gamma   90.00
#
_symmetry.space_group_name_H-M   'P 1'
#
loop_
_entity.id
_entity.type
_entity.pdbx_description
1 polymer ?
#
loop_
_entity_poly.entity_id
_entity_poly.type
_entity_poly.pdbx_seq_one_letter_code
_entity_poly.pdbx_strand_id
1 'polypeptide(L)'
;MTQELYALNNATIGAPNLSKQAYQGPLLEQQLNDAAFKYINSLRGVHVIEGKLIVSKLYDWYEEDFGGTKKYVIKHLLQFAKEPLRNQLKHINTIDSYIYNWHINCPADNQS
;
A
#
# COMPACT_ATOMS: atom_id res chain seq x y z
N MET A 1 -5.88 -0.93 13.23
CA MET A 1 -4.98 -1.56 12.25
C MET A 1 -5.83 -2.19 11.16
N THR A 2 -6.34 -1.42 10.21
CA THR A 2 -7.09 -1.97 9.08
C THR A 2 -6.11 -2.38 8.00
N GLN A 3 -5.51 -3.54 8.25
CA GLN A 3 -4.71 -4.31 7.31
C GLN A 3 -5.59 -4.90 6.19
N GLU A 4 -6.91 -4.70 6.26
CA GLU A 4 -7.93 -5.15 5.31
C GLU A 4 -7.75 -4.57 3.91
N LEU A 5 -7.16 -3.37 3.76
CA LEU A 5 -6.89 -2.77 2.44
C LEU A 5 -5.88 -3.58 1.62
N TYR A 6 -4.86 -4.11 2.30
CA TYR A 6 -3.89 -5.00 1.66
C TYR A 6 -4.46 -6.40 1.45
N ALA A 7 -5.37 -6.86 2.33
CA ALA A 7 -6.10 -8.11 2.13
C ALA A 7 -7.02 -8.02 0.90
N LEU A 8 -7.78 -6.93 0.74
CA LEU A 8 -8.58 -6.65 -0.46
C LEU A 8 -7.72 -6.54 -1.72
N ASN A 9 -6.52 -5.96 -1.61
CA ASN A 9 -5.53 -5.95 -2.69
C ASN A 9 -5.07 -7.36 -3.10
N ASN A 10 -5.09 -8.32 -2.16
CA ASN A 10 -4.54 -9.67 -2.36
C ASN A 10 -5.62 -10.75 -2.56
N ALA A 11 -6.86 -10.51 -2.12
CA ALA A 11 -7.99 -11.45 -2.18
C ALA A 11 -8.69 -11.50 -3.55
N THR A 12 -8.35 -10.59 -4.48
CA THR A 12 -8.93 -10.53 -5.83
C THR A 12 -7.97 -11.09 -6.90
N ILE A 13 -7.08 -12.02 -6.52
CA ILE A 13 -6.38 -12.89 -7.49
C ILE A 13 -7.25 -14.13 -7.65
N GLY A 14 -8.25 -14.07 -8.53
CA GLY A 14 -9.03 -15.24 -8.89
C GLY A 14 -8.15 -16.25 -9.63
N ALA A 15 -7.77 -17.34 -8.96
CA ALA A 15 -7.47 -18.62 -9.59
C ALA A 15 -7.60 -19.75 -8.55
N PRO A 16 -8.10 -20.95 -8.94
CA PRO A 16 -8.42 -22.09 -8.07
C PRO A 16 -7.17 -22.83 -7.55
N ASN A 17 -6.12 -22.06 -7.25
CA ASN A 17 -4.83 -22.50 -6.74
C ASN A 17 -4.23 -21.48 -5.77
N LEU A 18 -5.04 -20.54 -5.24
CA LEU A 18 -4.71 -19.83 -4.02
C LEU A 18 -4.61 -20.88 -2.90
N SER A 19 -3.37 -21.27 -2.65
CA SER A 19 -2.88 -21.98 -1.48
C SER A 19 -3.93 -22.10 -0.37
N LYS A 20 -4.21 -23.36 0.00
CA LYS A 20 -5.02 -23.84 1.14
C LYS A 20 -4.64 -23.27 2.52
N GLN A 21 -3.99 -22.12 2.61
CA GLN A 21 -3.93 -21.35 3.84
C GLN A 21 -4.85 -20.15 3.69
N ALA A 22 -6.12 -20.38 4.03
CA ALA A 22 -6.96 -19.31 4.56
C ALA A 22 -6.10 -18.52 5.54
N TYR A 23 -6.12 -17.19 5.42
CA TYR A 23 -5.51 -16.25 6.36
C TYR A 23 -5.58 -16.77 7.80
N GLN A 24 -4.52 -17.43 8.27
CA GLN A 24 -4.49 -18.07 9.59
C GLN A 24 -4.17 -16.96 10.57
N GLY A 25 -5.03 -16.77 11.58
CA GLY A 25 -4.96 -15.70 12.58
C GLY A 25 -3.55 -15.26 13.01
N PRO A 26 -2.62 -16.15 13.36
CA PRO A 26 -1.27 -15.75 13.80
C PRO A 26 -0.32 -15.30 12.69
N LEU A 27 -0.57 -15.64 11.41
CA LEU A 27 0.28 -15.27 10.26
C LEU A 27 -0.30 -14.12 9.43
N LEU A 28 -1.57 -13.78 9.67
CA LEU A 28 -2.30 -12.73 8.96
C LEU A 28 -1.56 -11.39 9.02
N GLU A 29 -1.14 -11.00 10.22
CA GLU A 29 -0.43 -9.73 10.43
C GLU A 29 0.88 -9.65 9.64
N GLN A 30 1.64 -10.75 9.62
CA GLN A 30 2.87 -10.82 8.86
C GLN A 30 2.61 -10.73 7.35
N GLN A 31 1.61 -11.46 6.85
CA GLN A 31 1.26 -11.45 5.42
C GLN A 31 0.81 -10.06 4.95
N LEU A 32 0.07 -9.34 5.79
CA LEU A 32 -0.42 -8.01 5.46
C LEU A 32 0.67 -6.95 5.59
N ASN A 33 1.57 -7.07 6.57
CA ASN A 33 2.77 -6.23 6.64
C ASN A 33 3.69 -6.43 5.42
N ASP A 34 3.85 -7.67 4.96
CA ASP A 34 4.60 -7.98 3.73
C ASP A 34 3.94 -7.39 2.48
N ALA A 35 2.61 -7.44 2.40
CA ALA A 35 1.85 -6.83 1.31
C ALA A 35 1.99 -5.29 1.33
N ALA A 36 1.89 -4.67 2.51
CA ALA A 36 2.09 -3.24 2.69
C ALA A 36 3.47 -2.79 2.22
N PHE A 37 4.49 -3.52 2.67
CA PHE A 37 5.87 -3.31 2.26
C PHE A 37 6.08 -3.44 0.75
N LYS A 38 5.56 -4.49 0.12
CA LYS A 38 5.68 -4.68 -1.33
C LYS A 38 4.96 -3.58 -2.09
N TYR A 39 3.76 -3.21 -1.67
CA TYR A 39 2.96 -2.17 -2.32
C TYR A 39 3.64 -0.81 -2.26
N ILE A 40 4.02 -0.35 -1.06
CA ILE A 40 4.64 0.97 -0.83
C ILE A 40 5.93 1.13 -1.64
N ASN A 41 6.72 0.06 -1.77
CA ASN A 41 7.97 0.06 -2.51
C ASN A 41 7.83 -0.32 -3.99
N SER A 42 6.62 -0.42 -4.52
CA SER A 42 6.37 -0.73 -5.94
C SER A 42 6.18 0.54 -6.78
N LEU A 43 6.31 0.39 -8.11
CA LEU A 43 6.01 1.44 -9.09
C LEU A 43 4.54 1.90 -9.11
N ARG A 44 3.67 1.29 -8.28
CA ARG A 44 2.23 1.57 -8.21
C ARG A 44 1.80 2.13 -6.86
N GLY A 45 2.73 2.25 -5.91
CA GLY A 45 2.42 2.52 -4.50
C GLY A 45 2.60 3.97 -4.12
N VAL A 46 3.85 4.33 -3.83
CA VAL A 46 4.22 5.62 -3.28
C VAL A 46 5.37 6.18 -4.09
N HIS A 47 5.23 7.42 -4.53
CA HIS A 47 6.23 8.11 -5.32
C HIS A 47 6.51 9.48 -4.74
N VAL A 48 7.78 9.86 -4.75
CA VAL A 48 8.20 11.25 -4.57
C VAL A 48 8.79 11.73 -5.89
N ILE A 49 8.11 12.66 -6.53
CA ILE A 49 8.52 13.24 -7.83
C ILE A 49 8.77 14.73 -7.59
N GLU A 50 9.99 15.19 -7.82
CA GLU A 50 10.38 16.60 -7.61
C GLU A 50 10.01 17.12 -6.20
N GLY A 51 10.14 16.26 -5.18
CA GLY A 51 9.79 16.61 -3.80
C GLY A 51 8.30 16.61 -3.48
N LYS A 52 7.44 16.20 -4.43
CA LYS A 52 5.99 16.05 -4.21
C LYS A 52 5.63 14.60 -3.94
N LEU A 53 4.92 14.36 -2.83
CA LEU A 53 4.46 13.03 -2.45
C LEU A 53 3.14 12.71 -3.16
N ILE A 54 3.18 11.62 -3.91
CA ILE A 54 2.06 11.09 -4.67
C ILE A 54 1.75 9.68 -4.14
N VAL A 55 0.52 9.45 -3.72
CA VAL A 55 0.07 8.18 -3.13
C VAL A 55 -1.24 7.74 -3.76
N SER A 56 -1.65 6.50 -3.47
CA SER A 56 -2.98 6.04 -3.89
C SER A 56 -4.11 6.76 -3.17
N LYS A 57 -5.21 7.00 -3.89
CA LYS A 57 -6.47 7.54 -3.33
C LYS A 57 -7.07 6.68 -2.21
N LEU A 58 -6.61 5.44 -2.03
CA LEU A 58 -6.97 4.64 -0.85
C LEU A 58 -6.58 5.33 0.46
N TYR A 59 -5.44 6.03 0.50
CA TYR A 59 -5.05 6.77 1.71
C TYR A 59 -5.91 8.00 2.00
N ASP A 60 -6.64 8.50 1.00
CA ASP A 60 -7.61 9.58 1.16
C ASP A 60 -8.91 9.03 1.77
N TRP A 61 -9.42 7.92 1.21
CA TRP A 61 -10.66 7.30 1.66
C TRP A 61 -10.59 6.66 3.05
N TYR A 62 -9.42 6.13 3.40
CA TYR A 62 -9.19 5.46 4.66
C TYR A 62 -8.24 6.26 5.56
N GLU A 63 -8.20 7.60 5.42
CA GLU A 63 -7.29 8.43 6.23
C GLU A 63 -7.51 8.23 7.75
N GLU A 64 -8.77 8.09 8.17
CA GLU A 64 -9.15 7.83 9.56
C GLU A 64 -8.45 6.59 10.15
N ASP A 65 -8.29 5.56 9.33
CA ASP A 65 -7.66 4.29 9.72
C ASP A 65 -6.16 4.43 9.99
N PHE A 66 -5.53 5.43 9.40
CA PHE A 66 -4.12 5.76 9.62
C PHE A 66 -3.95 6.75 10.77
N GLY A 67 -5.01 7.25 11.39
CA GLY A 67 -4.95 8.28 12.45
C GLY A 67 -5.55 9.62 12.04
N GLY A 68 -6.29 9.67 10.92
CA GLY A 68 -7.15 10.80 10.53
C GLY A 68 -6.40 12.03 10.03
N THR A 69 -5.11 11.91 9.72
CA THR A 69 -4.36 13.00 9.07
C THR A 69 -3.30 12.47 8.11
N LYS A 70 -3.03 13.24 7.05
CA LYS A 70 -1.89 13.05 6.13
C LYS A 70 -0.55 12.80 6.84
N LYS A 71 -0.32 13.44 7.99
CA LYS A 71 0.91 13.24 8.77
C LYS A 71 1.04 11.82 9.30
N TYR A 72 -0.07 11.23 9.76
CA TYR A 72 -0.04 9.85 10.20
C TYR A 72 0.02 8.85 9.05
N VAL A 73 -0.57 9.18 7.90
CA VAL A 73 -0.34 8.42 6.66
C VAL A 73 1.14 8.41 6.31
N ILE A 74 1.84 9.56 6.28
CA ILE A 74 3.28 9.62 6.02
C ILE A 74 4.08 8.81 7.04
N LYS A 75 3.69 8.86 8.32
CA LYS A 75 4.30 8.04 9.37
C LYS A 75 4.15 6.54 9.09
N HIS A 76 2.98 6.10 8.63
CA HIS A 76 2.75 4.72 8.19
C HIS A 76 3.65 4.36 6.99
N LEU A 77 3.73 5.22 5.97
CA LEU A 77 4.59 4.99 4.81
C LEU A 77 6.07 4.84 5.22
N LEU A 78 6.55 5.67 6.15
CA LEU A 78 7.92 5.62 6.67
C LEU A 78 8.26 4.30 7.39
N GLN A 79 7.27 3.58 7.93
CA GLN A 79 7.49 2.29 8.59
C GLN A 79 7.90 1.20 7.59
N PHE A 80 7.40 1.30 6.35
CA PHE A 80 7.55 0.26 5.34
C PHE A 80 8.40 0.69 4.14
N ALA A 81 8.73 1.98 3.99
CA ALA A 81 9.54 2.48 2.88
C ALA A 81 11.01 2.02 2.97
N LYS A 82 11.55 1.58 1.83
CA LYS A 82 12.98 1.34 1.59
C LYS A 82 13.66 2.58 1.03
N GLU A 83 14.98 2.61 1.07
CA GLU A 83 15.74 3.61 0.32
C GLU A 83 15.56 3.41 -1.20
N PRO A 84 15.52 4.48 -2.01
CA PRO A 84 15.69 5.90 -1.62
C PRO A 84 14.42 6.60 -1.11
N LEU A 85 13.26 5.95 -1.23
CA LEU A 85 11.95 6.53 -0.88
C LEU A 85 11.89 6.96 0.59
N ARG A 86 12.43 6.15 1.50
CA ARG A 86 12.45 6.45 2.94
C ARG A 86 13.15 7.77 3.23
N ASN A 87 14.31 8.03 2.61
CA ASN A 87 15.00 9.29 2.80
C ASN A 87 14.21 10.47 2.21
N GLN A 88 13.60 10.30 1.03
CA GLN A 88 12.75 11.33 0.43
C GLN A 88 11.57 11.68 1.35
N LEU A 89 10.88 10.69 1.92
CA LEU A 89 9.73 10.88 2.81
C LEU A 89 10.06 11.64 4.10
N LYS A 90 11.31 11.61 4.59
CA LYS A 90 11.72 12.41 5.76
C LYS A 90 11.63 13.91 5.54
N HIS A 91 11.66 14.35 4.28
CA HIS A 91 11.58 15.76 3.91
C HIS A 91 10.16 16.19 3.50
N ILE A 92 9.20 15.26 3.52
CA ILE A 92 7.81 15.49 3.14
C ILE A 92 6.95 15.76 4.38
N ASN A 93 6.15 16.82 4.34
CA ASN A 93 5.24 17.19 5.44
C ASN A 93 3.76 17.03 5.09
N THR A 94 3.42 16.76 3.82
CA THR A 94 2.04 16.61 3.35
C THR A 94 1.96 15.65 2.17
N ILE A 95 0.77 15.18 1.86
CA ILE A 95 0.47 14.48 0.60
C ILE A 95 0.00 15.52 -0.41
N ASP A 96 0.73 15.64 -1.52
CA ASP A 96 0.50 16.61 -2.58
C ASP A 96 -0.55 16.15 -3.58
N SER A 97 -0.61 14.85 -3.86
CA SER A 97 -1.54 14.31 -4.87
C SER A 97 -1.92 12.86 -4.61
N TYR A 98 -3.12 12.52 -5.05
CA TYR A 98 -3.65 11.16 -5.00
C TYR A 98 -3.88 10.64 -6.42
N ILE A 99 -3.37 9.44 -6.70
CA ILE A 99 -3.67 8.72 -7.95
C ILE A 99 -4.77 7.72 -7.66
N TYR A 100 -5.85 7.83 -8.42
CA TYR A 100 -6.87 6.79 -8.46
C TYR A 100 -6.51 5.78 -9.55
N ASN A 101 -5.92 4.66 -9.14
CA ASN A 101 -5.63 3.57 -10.05
C ASN A 101 -6.74 2.52 -9.93
N TRP A 102 -7.76 2.62 -10.80
CA TRP A 102 -8.85 1.65 -10.91
C TRP A 102 -8.34 0.24 -11.26
N HIS A 103 -7.13 0.16 -11.83
CA HIS A 103 -6.43 -1.07 -12.19
C HIS A 103 -5.74 -1.75 -10.98
N ILE A 104 -5.91 -1.24 -9.75
CA ILE A 104 -5.46 -1.92 -8.52
C ILE A 104 -6.20 -3.25 -8.29
N ASN A 105 -7.25 -3.54 -9.08
CA ASN A 105 -7.96 -4.82 -9.12
C ASN A 105 -7.66 -5.70 -10.34
N CYS A 106 -6.74 -5.34 -11.23
CA CYS A 106 -6.45 -6.19 -12.39
C CYS A 106 -5.24 -7.10 -12.11
N PRO A 107 -5.36 -8.43 -12.20
CA PRO A 107 -4.20 -9.29 -12.23
C PRO A 107 -3.33 -8.86 -13.41
N ALA A 108 -2.00 -8.86 -13.23
CA ALA A 108 -1.10 -8.68 -14.35
C ALA A 108 -1.45 -9.76 -15.40
N ASP A 109 -1.90 -9.33 -16.56
CA ASP A 109 -2.20 -10.19 -17.70
C ASP A 109 -0.87 -10.84 -18.13
N ASN A 110 -0.66 -12.07 -17.68
CA ASN A 110 0.51 -12.85 -18.07
C ASN A 110 0.12 -13.54 -19.37
N GLN A 111 0.25 -12.81 -20.48
CA GLN A 111 0.09 -13.40 -21.80
C GLN A 111 1.33 -14.24 -22.13
N SER A 112 1.09 -15.56 -22.15
CA SER A 112 1.65 -16.61 -23.02
C SER A 112 3.16 -16.71 -23.20
#